data_AF-V5C237-F1
#
_entry.id   AF-V5C237-F1
#
_cell.length_a   1.000
_cell.length_b   1.000
_cell.length_c   1.000
_cell.angle_alpha   90.00
_cell.angle_beta   90.00
_cell.angle_gamma   90.00
#
_symmetry.space_group_name_H-M   'P 1'
#
loop_
_entity.id
_entity.type
_entity.pdbx_description
1 polymer ?
#
loop_
_entity_poly.entity_id
_entity_poly.type
_entity_poly.pdbx_seq_one_letter_code
_entity_poly.pdbx_strand_id
1 'polypeptide(L)'
;MRITSTILVIGICATLLTTSLTAFAAPPQTGAANKELLALKTSGLTNNALIAKIFEGDFVNVDLDRTDDRFGILLQQYLEAFSDHCSNALPHNMVQMTRQECDGWDIYGNPYTGIETSRTCNHYKTVKTRFFAKPALYDALNTVHRQRTADFGRELSRSFGDLTRPDALPKLVGLIGDAQAIASDMSSLVQNNACKAPGLIRFEDNLRLFALNKQPIKLGGEATDPAVISPPIGQTFKDQNYRKLIEDLVLDDTKRWGAFARFIDGSVTTASIGEFDQLGRPMRVFAPYIWEGMMGRTAGRVTLTFSDGQPECLTYSETPSVCHSPNRRIVARYLEGGYSQ
;
A
#
# COMPACT_ATOMS: atom_id res chain seq x y z
N MET A 1 -109.12 -16.90 -7.36
CA MET A 1 -107.68 -16.63 -7.52
C MET A 1 -107.29 -15.66 -6.40
N ARG A 2 -106.55 -16.17 -5.40
CA ARG A 2 -106.20 -15.55 -4.10
C ARG A 2 -105.05 -14.53 -4.29
N ILE A 3 -105.14 -13.28 -3.83
CA ILE A 3 -104.87 -12.72 -2.48
C ILE A 3 -103.37 -12.71 -2.08
N THR A 4 -102.82 -11.48 -2.06
CA THR A 4 -101.79 -10.83 -1.21
C THR A 4 -100.58 -11.61 -0.66
N SER A 5 -99.39 -10.99 -0.71
CA SER A 5 -98.77 -10.43 0.51
C SER A 5 -97.43 -9.72 0.25
N THR A 6 -97.35 -8.54 0.85
CA THR A 6 -96.21 -7.66 1.10
C THR A 6 -95.24 -8.30 2.09
N ILE A 7 -93.92 -8.22 1.87
CA ILE A 7 -92.92 -8.34 2.95
C ILE A 7 -91.87 -7.24 2.77
N LEU A 8 -91.86 -6.36 3.77
CA LEU A 8 -90.87 -5.35 4.10
C LEU A 8 -89.76 -6.03 4.92
N VAL A 9 -88.49 -5.89 4.53
CA VAL A 9 -87.34 -6.25 5.40
C VAL A 9 -86.48 -5.01 5.60
N ILE A 10 -86.49 -4.55 6.85
CA ILE A 10 -85.57 -3.57 7.44
C ILE A 10 -84.30 -4.33 7.83
N GLY A 11 -83.11 -3.81 7.51
CA GLY A 11 -81.88 -4.55 7.78
C GLY A 11 -80.58 -3.76 7.69
N ILE A 12 -80.33 -2.92 8.70
CA ILE A 12 -79.03 -2.70 9.36
C ILE A 12 -77.95 -1.90 8.59
N CYS A 13 -77.75 -0.69 9.11
CA CYS A 13 -76.59 0.17 8.97
C CYS A 13 -75.35 -0.49 9.60
N ALA A 14 -74.27 -0.66 8.85
CA ALA A 14 -72.94 -0.95 9.38
C ALA A 14 -71.92 -0.06 8.67
N THR A 15 -71.55 1.02 9.36
CA THR A 15 -70.41 1.89 9.03
C THR A 15 -69.12 1.09 9.17
N LEU A 16 -68.46 0.78 8.05
CA LEU A 16 -67.08 0.31 8.02
C LEU A 16 -66.15 1.52 7.98
N LEU A 17 -65.52 1.83 9.12
CA LEU A 17 -64.34 2.67 9.18
C LEU A 17 -63.22 1.98 8.39
N THR A 18 -62.84 2.53 7.23
CA THR A 18 -61.61 2.17 6.55
C THR A 18 -60.44 2.88 7.24
N THR A 19 -59.76 2.19 8.16
CA THR A 19 -58.44 2.60 8.63
C THR A 19 -57.41 2.30 7.54
N SER A 20 -57.05 3.32 6.76
CA SER A 20 -55.90 3.28 5.87
C SER A 20 -54.62 3.16 6.70
N LEU A 21 -54.11 1.94 6.85
CA LEU A 21 -52.74 1.64 7.25
C LEU A 21 -51.82 2.10 6.12
N THR A 22 -51.30 3.32 6.24
CA THR A 22 -50.11 3.74 5.51
C THR A 22 -48.93 2.93 6.05
N ALA A 23 -48.62 1.83 5.37
CA ALA A 23 -47.35 1.16 5.54
C ALA A 23 -46.25 2.15 5.14
N PHE A 24 -45.58 2.75 6.13
CA PHE A 24 -44.29 3.39 5.92
C PHE A 24 -43.35 2.31 5.42
N ALA A 25 -43.17 2.25 4.10
CA ALA A 25 -42.08 1.49 3.49
C ALA A 25 -40.78 2.06 4.07
N ALA A 26 -40.09 1.23 4.87
CA ALA A 26 -38.74 1.54 5.29
C ALA A 26 -37.89 1.84 4.04
N PRO A 27 -37.03 2.87 4.07
CA PRO A 27 -36.17 3.17 2.93
C PRO A 27 -35.33 1.93 2.57
N PRO A 28 -35.11 1.68 1.27
CA PRO A 28 -34.39 0.50 0.82
C PRO A 28 -32.99 0.47 1.43
N GLN A 29 -32.63 -0.67 2.05
CA GLN A 29 -31.32 -0.94 2.65
C GLN A 29 -30.24 -1.14 1.56
N THR A 30 -30.00 -0.13 0.74
CA THR A 30 -28.98 -0.14 -0.33
C THR A 30 -27.54 -0.26 0.21
N GLY A 31 -27.31 0.02 1.50
CA GLY A 31 -25.99 -0.08 2.13
C GLY A 31 -25.52 -1.50 2.47
N ALA A 32 -26.43 -2.42 2.81
CA ALA A 32 -26.06 -3.78 3.21
C ALA A 32 -25.76 -4.67 2.00
N ALA A 33 -26.56 -4.55 0.93
CA ALA A 33 -26.38 -5.33 -0.30
C ALA A 33 -25.07 -4.98 -1.06
N ASN A 34 -24.68 -3.70 -1.07
CA ASN A 34 -23.38 -3.28 -1.65
C ASN A 34 -22.18 -3.76 -0.83
N LYS A 35 -22.34 -3.94 0.49
CA LYS A 35 -21.27 -4.40 1.38
C LYS A 35 -21.01 -5.91 1.25
N GLU A 36 -22.05 -6.68 0.95
CA GLU A 36 -21.95 -8.12 0.70
C GLU A 36 -21.35 -8.42 -0.69
N LEU A 37 -21.69 -7.61 -1.71
CA LEU A 37 -21.11 -7.72 -3.06
C LEU A 37 -19.59 -7.41 -3.09
N LEU A 38 -19.14 -6.53 -2.20
CA LEU A 38 -17.74 -6.12 -2.06
C LEU A 38 -16.98 -6.91 -0.99
N ALA A 39 -17.51 -8.04 -0.49
CA ALA A 39 -16.86 -8.79 0.58
C ALA A 39 -15.56 -9.48 0.11
N LEU A 40 -14.53 -9.43 0.96
CA LEU A 40 -13.29 -10.21 0.81
C LEU A 40 -13.18 -11.20 1.97
N LYS A 41 -13.08 -12.50 1.66
CA LYS A 41 -12.91 -13.53 2.68
C LYS A 41 -11.45 -13.62 3.11
N THR A 42 -11.17 -13.24 4.35
CA THR A 42 -9.83 -13.26 4.96
C THR A 42 -9.74 -14.13 6.22
N SER A 43 -10.84 -14.81 6.60
CA SER A 43 -10.87 -15.69 7.77
C SER A 43 -9.87 -16.84 7.63
N GLY A 44 -9.13 -17.12 8.69
CA GLY A 44 -8.13 -18.20 8.72
C GLY A 44 -6.76 -17.83 8.14
N LEU A 45 -6.61 -16.62 7.57
CA LEU A 45 -5.31 -16.12 7.13
C LEU A 45 -4.49 -15.61 8.30
N THR A 46 -3.19 -15.87 8.29
CA THR A 46 -2.24 -15.41 9.32
C THR A 46 -2.10 -13.88 9.27
N ASN A 47 -2.04 -13.32 8.07
CA ASN A 47 -1.90 -11.89 7.79
C ASN A 47 -3.25 -11.20 7.55
N ASN A 48 -4.35 -11.69 8.15
CA ASN A 48 -5.70 -11.20 7.88
C ASN A 48 -5.86 -9.68 8.07
N ALA A 49 -5.26 -9.10 9.11
CA ALA A 49 -5.36 -7.69 9.45
C ALA A 49 -4.65 -6.83 8.40
N LEU A 50 -3.45 -7.23 7.98
CA LEU A 50 -2.72 -6.58 6.90
C LEU A 50 -3.51 -6.61 5.59
N ILE A 51 -4.02 -7.79 5.21
CA ILE A 51 -4.81 -7.97 3.99
C ILE A 51 -6.08 -7.13 4.03
N ALA A 52 -6.78 -7.10 5.17
CA ALA A 52 -7.97 -6.29 5.38
C ALA A 52 -7.66 -4.79 5.22
N LYS A 53 -6.54 -4.30 5.79
CA LYS A 53 -6.14 -2.88 5.66
C LYS A 53 -5.84 -2.49 4.22
N ILE A 54 -5.14 -3.33 3.47
CA ILE A 54 -4.91 -3.10 2.03
C ILE A 54 -6.24 -3.10 1.27
N PHE A 55 -7.10 -4.08 1.52
CA PHE A 55 -8.43 -4.17 0.90
C PHE A 55 -9.32 -2.95 1.19
N GLU A 56 -9.36 -2.51 2.44
CA GLU A 56 -10.12 -1.35 2.91
C GLU A 56 -9.59 -0.02 2.35
N GLY A 57 -8.33 -0.01 1.88
CA GLY A 57 -7.63 1.20 1.47
C GLY A 57 -7.12 2.02 2.66
N ASP A 58 -6.91 1.38 3.81
CA ASP A 58 -6.37 2.02 5.02
C ASP A 58 -4.84 1.90 5.04
N PHE A 59 -4.19 2.53 4.06
CA PHE A 59 -2.73 2.49 3.92
C PHE A 59 -1.99 3.15 5.09
N VAL A 60 -2.65 4.02 5.87
CA VAL A 60 -2.07 4.64 7.07
C VAL A 60 -1.75 3.59 8.12
N ASN A 61 -2.64 2.61 8.28
CA ASN A 61 -2.52 1.60 9.33
C ASN A 61 -1.97 0.27 8.80
N VAL A 62 -1.38 0.26 7.60
CA VAL A 62 -0.60 -0.87 7.10
C VAL A 62 0.77 -0.89 7.77
N ASP A 63 1.07 -1.97 8.49
CA ASP A 63 2.37 -2.18 9.17
C ASP A 63 3.44 -2.76 8.23
N LEU A 64 3.49 -2.25 7.00
CA LEU A 64 4.49 -2.55 6.00
C LEU A 64 4.77 -1.28 5.19
N ASP A 65 6.01 -1.11 4.76
CA ASP A 65 6.34 -0.13 3.72
C ASP A 65 6.42 -0.84 2.36
N ARG A 66 6.24 -0.12 1.24
CA ARG A 66 6.41 -0.71 -0.10
C ARG A 66 7.83 -1.24 -0.33
N THR A 67 8.83 -0.69 0.37
CA THR A 67 10.22 -1.19 0.33
C THR A 67 10.49 -2.29 1.35
N ASP A 68 9.58 -2.61 2.27
CA ASP A 68 9.73 -3.71 3.23
C ASP A 68 9.76 -5.05 2.49
N ASP A 69 10.72 -5.92 2.80
CA ASP A 69 10.89 -7.18 2.09
C ASP A 69 9.62 -8.02 2.00
N ARG A 70 8.87 -8.07 3.11
CA ARG A 70 7.61 -8.82 3.24
C ARG A 70 6.54 -8.32 2.29
N PHE A 71 6.48 -7.03 1.98
CA PHE A 71 5.49 -6.50 1.02
C PHE A 71 5.71 -7.04 -0.39
N GLY A 72 6.97 -7.18 -0.81
CA GLY A 72 7.31 -7.62 -2.17
C GLY A 72 7.12 -9.11 -2.31
N ILE A 73 7.40 -9.87 -1.23
CA ILE A 73 7.03 -11.28 -1.13
C ILE A 73 5.51 -11.41 -1.21
N LEU A 74 4.74 -10.60 -0.47
CA LEU A 74 3.27 -10.60 -0.52
C LEU A 74 2.74 -10.35 -1.94
N LEU A 75 3.23 -9.31 -2.62
CA LEU A 75 2.81 -9.00 -3.98
C LEU A 75 3.20 -10.10 -4.98
N GLN A 76 4.41 -10.66 -4.88
CA GLN A 76 4.83 -11.78 -5.71
C GLN A 76 3.98 -13.03 -5.47
N GLN A 77 3.77 -13.41 -4.21
CA GLN A 77 2.99 -14.58 -3.84
C GLN A 77 1.52 -14.43 -4.23
N TYR A 78 0.96 -13.22 -4.19
CA TYR A 78 -0.36 -12.95 -4.75
C TYR A 78 -0.42 -13.22 -6.25
N LEU A 79 0.56 -12.72 -7.02
CA LEU A 79 0.66 -12.92 -8.46
C LEU A 79 0.79 -14.40 -8.83
N GLU A 80 1.64 -15.14 -8.13
CA GLU A 80 1.84 -16.58 -8.33
C GLU A 80 0.57 -17.37 -7.99
N ALA A 81 -0.07 -17.07 -6.85
CA ALA A 81 -1.34 -17.68 -6.46
C ALA A 81 -2.48 -17.41 -7.46
N PHE A 82 -2.60 -16.17 -7.95
CA PHE A 82 -3.60 -15.83 -8.96
C PHE A 82 -3.30 -16.52 -10.29
N SER A 83 -2.04 -16.61 -10.69
CA SER A 83 -1.66 -17.36 -11.90
C SER A 83 -2.05 -18.84 -11.81
N ASP A 84 -1.88 -19.45 -10.64
CA ASP A 84 -2.18 -20.88 -10.45
C ASP A 84 -3.67 -21.18 -10.40
N HIS A 85 -4.43 -20.39 -9.62
CA HIS A 85 -5.83 -20.68 -9.33
C HIS A 85 -6.82 -19.93 -10.24
N CYS A 86 -6.36 -18.87 -10.89
CA CYS A 86 -7.17 -17.94 -11.66
C CYS A 86 -6.62 -17.68 -13.07
N SER A 87 -5.88 -18.64 -13.65
CA SER A 87 -5.33 -18.55 -15.01
C SER A 87 -6.37 -18.16 -16.07
N ASN A 88 -7.59 -18.71 -15.99
CA ASN A 88 -8.70 -18.39 -16.89
C ASN A 88 -9.29 -16.99 -16.71
N ALA A 89 -8.91 -16.28 -15.64
CA ALA A 89 -9.33 -14.90 -15.37
C ALA A 89 -8.24 -13.88 -15.73
N LEU A 90 -7.06 -14.33 -16.20
CA LEU A 90 -6.03 -13.44 -16.72
C LEU A 90 -6.47 -12.79 -18.05
N PRO A 91 -6.02 -11.55 -18.33
CA PRO A 91 -6.36 -10.86 -19.56
C PRO A 91 -5.60 -11.44 -20.77
N HIS A 92 -6.10 -11.19 -21.98
CA HIS A 92 -5.44 -11.64 -23.22
C HIS A 92 -4.01 -11.12 -23.37
N ASN A 93 -3.72 -9.93 -22.85
CA ASN A 93 -2.38 -9.33 -22.88
C ASN A 93 -1.52 -9.72 -21.66
N MET A 94 -1.81 -10.85 -21.00
CA MET A 94 -1.02 -11.33 -19.87
C MET A 94 0.46 -11.47 -20.25
N VAL A 95 1.33 -11.21 -19.28
CA VAL A 95 2.78 -11.31 -19.43
C VAL A 95 3.30 -12.48 -18.62
N GLN A 96 4.26 -13.21 -19.19
CA GLN A 96 4.97 -14.24 -18.46
C GLN A 96 5.92 -13.58 -17.46
N MET A 97 5.83 -13.98 -16.20
CA MET A 97 6.71 -13.47 -15.16
C MET A 97 8.12 -14.01 -15.35
N THR A 98 9.10 -13.27 -14.85
CA THR A 98 10.51 -13.63 -14.88
C THR A 98 11.13 -13.55 -13.50
N ARG A 99 12.22 -14.28 -13.29
CA ARG A 99 13.04 -14.24 -12.07
C ARG A 99 14.51 -14.22 -12.44
N GLN A 100 15.34 -13.72 -11.52
CA GLN A 100 16.79 -13.87 -11.64
C GLN A 100 17.19 -15.27 -11.15
N GLU A 101 18.03 -15.95 -11.92
CA GLU A 101 18.72 -17.17 -11.53
C GLU A 101 20.22 -16.95 -11.57
N CYS A 102 20.93 -17.54 -10.62
CA CYS A 102 22.37 -17.52 -10.65
C CYS A 102 22.89 -18.39 -11.80
N ASP A 103 23.73 -17.82 -12.65
CA ASP A 103 24.34 -18.46 -13.82
C ASP A 103 25.87 -18.54 -13.72
N GLY A 104 26.44 -18.02 -12.64
CA GLY A 104 27.87 -18.09 -12.34
C GLY A 104 28.11 -17.97 -10.84
N TRP A 105 29.02 -18.80 -10.31
CA TRP A 105 29.34 -18.85 -8.89
C TRP A 105 30.83 -18.57 -8.67
N ASP A 106 31.13 -17.71 -7.71
CA ASP A 106 32.44 -17.68 -7.05
C ASP A 106 32.38 -18.67 -5.89
N ILE A 107 33.28 -19.65 -5.92
CA ILE A 107 33.40 -20.68 -4.88
C ILE A 107 34.70 -20.42 -4.12
N TYR A 108 34.57 -20.19 -2.82
CA TYR A 108 35.71 -20.02 -1.93
C TYR A 108 35.89 -21.30 -1.12
N GLY A 109 37.08 -21.88 -1.21
CA GLY A 109 37.48 -23.04 -0.44
C GLY A 109 38.55 -22.71 0.58
N ASN A 110 38.60 -23.46 1.67
CA ASN A 110 39.76 -23.46 2.55
C ASN A 110 40.98 -23.99 1.76
N PRO A 111 42.07 -23.22 1.62
CA PRO A 111 43.21 -23.60 0.78
C PRO A 111 43.97 -24.82 1.30
N TYR A 112 43.78 -25.21 2.57
CA TYR A 112 44.44 -26.36 3.20
C TYR A 112 43.60 -27.63 3.17
N THR A 113 42.27 -27.53 3.25
CA THR A 113 41.37 -28.70 3.30
C THR A 113 40.58 -28.93 2.00
N GLY A 114 40.54 -27.95 1.10
CA GLY A 114 39.76 -28.00 -0.14
C GLY A 114 38.23 -27.96 0.07
N ILE A 115 37.77 -27.78 1.30
CA ILE A 115 36.34 -27.72 1.63
C ILE A 115 35.79 -26.33 1.26
N GLU A 116 34.66 -26.32 0.54
CA GLU A 116 33.89 -25.10 0.24
C GLU A 116 33.43 -24.42 1.54
N THR A 117 33.90 -23.19 1.75
CA THR A 117 33.54 -22.38 2.93
C THR A 117 32.47 -21.35 2.60
N SER A 118 32.41 -20.87 1.36
CA SER A 118 31.34 -20.00 0.89
C SER A 118 31.16 -20.07 -0.61
N ARG A 119 29.96 -19.70 -1.04
CA ARG A 119 29.57 -19.58 -2.43
C ARG A 119 28.78 -18.30 -2.62
N THR A 120 29.17 -17.51 -3.60
CA THR A 120 28.50 -16.24 -3.93
C THR A 120 28.17 -16.21 -5.41
N CYS A 121 26.96 -15.74 -5.74
CA CYS A 121 26.58 -15.59 -7.13
C CYS A 121 27.30 -14.39 -7.75
N ASN A 122 28.03 -14.60 -8.83
CA ASN A 122 28.77 -13.54 -9.52
C ASN A 122 28.07 -13.08 -10.82
N HIS A 123 27.16 -13.89 -11.36
CA HIS A 123 26.41 -13.58 -12.56
C HIS A 123 24.97 -14.05 -12.45
N TYR A 124 24.03 -13.15 -12.74
CA TYR A 124 22.60 -13.44 -12.76
C TYR A 124 22.07 -13.42 -14.19
N LYS A 125 21.21 -14.37 -14.52
CA LYS A 125 20.43 -14.37 -15.76
C LYS A 125 18.95 -14.24 -15.45
N THR A 126 18.23 -13.54 -16.32
CA THR A 126 16.77 -13.48 -16.25
C THR A 126 16.18 -14.70 -16.93
N VAL A 127 15.39 -15.49 -16.20
CA VAL A 127 14.66 -16.64 -16.76
C VAL A 127 13.16 -16.43 -16.66
N LYS A 128 12.44 -17.05 -17.59
CA LYS A 128 10.97 -17.09 -17.58
C LYS A 128 10.48 -18.08 -16.54
N THR A 129 9.44 -17.71 -15.77
CA THR A 129 8.77 -18.62 -14.84
C THR A 129 7.58 -19.30 -15.52
N ARG A 130 6.94 -20.23 -14.81
CA ARG A 130 5.68 -20.84 -15.26
C ARG A 130 4.46 -19.92 -15.09
N PHE A 131 4.61 -18.77 -14.43
CA PHE A 131 3.52 -17.92 -14.00
C PHE A 131 3.24 -16.78 -14.99
N PHE A 132 1.97 -16.41 -15.09
CA PHE A 132 1.49 -15.30 -15.90
C PHE A 132 0.74 -14.28 -15.05
N ALA A 133 0.87 -13.01 -15.42
CA ALA A 133 0.34 -11.91 -14.64
C ALA A 133 -0.38 -10.88 -15.51
N LYS A 134 -1.29 -10.13 -14.89
CA LYS A 134 -1.78 -8.86 -15.44
C LYS A 134 -0.58 -7.90 -15.58
N PRO A 135 -0.35 -7.28 -16.75
CA PRO A 135 0.82 -6.42 -16.98
C PRO A 135 0.98 -5.32 -15.93
N ALA A 136 -0.10 -4.61 -15.63
CA ALA A 136 -0.09 -3.49 -14.70
C ALA A 136 0.29 -3.87 -13.26
N LEU A 137 0.04 -5.12 -12.84
CA LEU A 137 0.39 -5.62 -11.52
C LEU A 137 1.83 -6.16 -11.49
N TYR A 138 2.27 -6.80 -12.58
CA TYR A 138 3.66 -7.21 -12.72
C TYR A 138 4.63 -6.01 -12.83
N ASP A 139 4.23 -4.95 -13.52
CA ASP A 139 4.98 -3.69 -13.58
C ASP A 139 5.10 -3.03 -12.21
N ALA A 140 4.06 -3.15 -11.37
CA ALA A 140 4.10 -2.68 -9.99
C ALA A 140 5.10 -3.49 -9.14
N LEU A 141 5.11 -4.83 -9.28
CA LEU A 141 6.11 -5.69 -8.65
C LEU A 141 7.54 -5.32 -9.09
N ASN A 142 7.76 -5.13 -10.39
CA ASN A 142 9.06 -4.72 -10.92
C ASN A 142 9.48 -3.33 -10.42
N THR A 143 8.53 -2.43 -10.15
CA THR A 143 8.80 -1.13 -9.54
C THR A 143 9.28 -1.28 -8.10
N VAL A 144 8.60 -2.12 -7.31
CA VAL A 144 9.02 -2.48 -5.95
C VAL A 144 10.41 -3.12 -5.95
N HIS A 145 10.67 -4.07 -6.85
CA HIS A 145 11.98 -4.69 -6.98
C HIS A 145 13.07 -3.68 -7.33
N ARG A 146 12.86 -2.79 -8.31
CA ARG A 146 13.86 -1.75 -8.68
C ARG A 146 14.20 -0.83 -7.52
N GLN A 147 13.19 -0.44 -6.72
CA GLN A 147 13.41 0.36 -5.52
C GLN A 147 14.29 -0.38 -4.51
N ARG A 148 14.05 -1.69 -4.33
CA ARG A 148 14.90 -2.54 -3.50
C ARG A 148 16.26 -2.83 -4.09
N THR A 149 16.43 -2.94 -5.41
CA THR A 149 17.76 -3.22 -6.00
C THR A 149 18.69 -2.02 -5.88
N ALA A 150 18.15 -0.79 -5.92
CA ALA A 150 18.89 0.41 -5.52
C ALA A 150 19.33 0.34 -4.04
N ASP A 151 18.53 -0.30 -3.18
CA ASP A 151 18.87 -0.62 -1.79
C ASP A 151 19.79 -1.84 -1.65
N PHE A 152 19.76 -2.82 -2.56
CA PHE A 152 20.55 -4.05 -2.52
C PHE A 152 22.04 -3.80 -2.80
N GLY A 153 22.39 -2.83 -3.65
CA GLY A 153 23.78 -2.37 -3.77
C GLY A 153 24.32 -1.79 -2.45
N ARG A 154 23.44 -1.17 -1.64
CA ARG A 154 23.74 -0.71 -0.27
C ARG A 154 23.71 -1.86 0.74
N GLU A 155 22.82 -2.83 0.59
CA GLU A 155 22.72 -4.01 1.45
C GLU A 155 23.91 -4.95 1.23
N LEU A 156 24.41 -5.16 0.00
CA LEU A 156 25.66 -5.85 -0.27
C LEU A 156 26.86 -5.15 0.38
N SER A 157 26.89 -3.81 0.36
CA SER A 157 27.91 -3.04 1.10
C SER A 157 27.80 -3.24 2.63
N ARG A 158 26.61 -3.58 3.15
CA ARG A 158 26.42 -4.02 4.54
C ARG A 158 26.80 -5.49 4.72
N SER A 159 26.37 -6.40 3.85
CA SER A 159 26.59 -7.86 3.96
C SER A 159 28.06 -8.27 3.81
N PHE A 160 28.86 -7.54 3.02
CA PHE A 160 30.32 -7.70 3.03
C PHE A 160 30.97 -7.25 4.36
N GLY A 161 30.24 -6.52 5.21
CA GLY A 161 30.63 -6.21 6.58
C GLY A 161 29.90 -7.04 7.66
N ASP A 162 28.99 -7.96 7.33
CA ASP A 162 27.96 -8.40 8.31
C ASP A 162 27.53 -9.88 8.31
N LEU A 163 28.37 -10.79 7.79
CA LEU A 163 28.17 -12.25 7.99
C LEU A 163 28.60 -12.76 9.40
N THR A 164 29.04 -11.86 10.28
CA THR A 164 29.51 -12.19 11.64
C THR A 164 28.59 -11.70 12.76
N ARG A 165 27.40 -11.17 12.43
CA ARG A 165 26.47 -10.63 13.43
C ARG A 165 25.55 -11.71 14.00
N PRO A 166 25.39 -11.79 15.34
CA PRO A 166 24.63 -12.84 16.01
C PRO A 166 23.11 -12.80 15.73
N ASP A 167 22.57 -11.70 15.20
CA ASP A 167 21.15 -11.49 14.88
C ASP A 167 20.77 -11.78 13.42
N ALA A 168 21.76 -11.99 12.53
CA ALA A 168 21.52 -12.21 11.11
C ALA A 168 20.74 -13.51 10.83
N LEU A 169 21.10 -14.61 11.53
CA LEU A 169 20.45 -15.91 11.34
C LEU A 169 19.01 -15.93 11.86
N PRO A 170 18.69 -15.43 13.08
CA PRO A 170 17.30 -15.27 13.52
C PRO A 170 16.44 -14.42 12.57
N LYS A 171 16.98 -13.30 12.05
CA LYS A 171 16.27 -12.45 11.09
C LYS A 171 15.97 -13.18 9.77
N LEU A 172 16.92 -13.95 9.26
CA LEU A 172 16.73 -14.78 8.07
C LEU A 172 15.65 -15.86 8.29
N VAL A 173 15.68 -16.56 9.43
CA VAL A 173 14.67 -17.57 9.78
C VAL A 173 13.28 -16.92 9.88
N GLY A 174 13.18 -15.75 10.51
CA GLY A 174 11.94 -14.98 10.56
C GLY A 174 11.38 -14.64 9.17
N LEU A 175 12.24 -14.13 8.27
CA LEU A 175 11.84 -13.82 6.89
C LEU A 175 11.36 -15.05 6.11
N ILE A 176 12.00 -16.22 6.31
CA ILE A 176 11.57 -17.48 5.69
C ILE A 176 10.19 -17.90 6.22
N GLY A 177 9.98 -17.82 7.54
CA GLY A 177 8.70 -18.11 8.17
C GLY A 177 7.59 -17.19 7.65
N ASP A 178 7.87 -15.90 7.59
CA ASP A 178 6.96 -14.89 7.03
C ASP A 178 6.64 -15.20 5.56
N ALA A 179 7.64 -15.54 4.75
CA ALA A 179 7.43 -15.88 3.34
C ALA A 179 6.53 -17.10 3.15
N GLN A 180 6.69 -18.13 3.98
CA GLN A 180 5.83 -19.32 3.94
C GLN A 180 4.39 -18.99 4.36
N ALA A 181 4.22 -18.22 5.44
CA ALA A 181 2.90 -17.78 5.90
C ALA A 181 2.20 -16.92 4.84
N ILE A 182 2.92 -15.97 4.23
CA ILE A 182 2.41 -15.12 3.15
C ILE A 182 2.03 -15.97 1.92
N ALA A 183 2.86 -16.92 1.50
CA ALA A 183 2.56 -17.80 0.38
C ALA A 183 1.27 -18.61 0.61
N SER A 184 1.14 -19.20 1.80
CA SER A 184 -0.06 -19.92 2.23
C SER A 184 -1.29 -19.02 2.25
N ASP A 185 -1.16 -17.81 2.81
CA ASP A 185 -2.24 -16.86 2.91
C ASP A 185 -2.71 -16.35 1.55
N MET A 186 -1.79 -16.01 0.64
CA MET A 186 -2.15 -15.55 -0.71
C MET A 186 -2.82 -16.65 -1.53
N SER A 187 -2.33 -17.89 -1.44
CA SER A 187 -2.98 -19.05 -2.05
C SER A 187 -4.38 -19.26 -1.50
N SER A 188 -4.56 -19.22 -0.18
CA SER A 188 -5.85 -19.36 0.49
C SER A 188 -6.80 -18.21 0.17
N LEU A 189 -6.30 -16.97 0.13
CA LEU A 189 -7.06 -15.78 -0.23
C LEU A 189 -7.64 -15.91 -1.64
N VAL A 190 -6.82 -16.31 -2.61
CA VAL A 190 -7.27 -16.49 -4.00
C VAL A 190 -8.23 -17.68 -4.11
N GLN A 191 -7.99 -18.81 -3.43
CA GLN A 191 -8.89 -19.97 -3.49
C GLN A 191 -10.25 -19.71 -2.84
N ASN A 192 -10.29 -18.97 -1.73
CA ASN A 192 -11.51 -18.73 -0.97
C ASN A 192 -12.41 -17.65 -1.59
N ASN A 193 -11.89 -16.87 -2.54
CA ASN A 193 -12.60 -15.79 -3.23
C ASN A 193 -12.68 -16.09 -4.72
N ALA A 194 -13.82 -15.84 -5.37
CA ALA A 194 -13.88 -16.07 -6.82
C ALA A 194 -12.91 -15.13 -7.56
N CYS A 195 -12.24 -15.62 -8.60
CA CYS A 195 -11.21 -14.87 -9.35
C CYS A 195 -11.65 -13.51 -9.91
N LYS A 196 -12.94 -13.35 -10.15
CA LYS A 196 -13.57 -12.10 -10.64
C LYS A 196 -14.49 -11.46 -9.59
N ALA A 197 -14.42 -11.89 -8.33
CA ALA A 197 -15.20 -11.30 -7.25
C ALA A 197 -14.78 -9.83 -7.06
N PRO A 198 -15.74 -8.90 -6.89
CA PRO A 198 -15.43 -7.48 -6.69
C PRO A 198 -14.47 -7.23 -5.52
N GLY A 199 -14.60 -8.01 -4.44
CA GLY A 199 -13.70 -7.91 -3.29
C GLY A 199 -12.24 -8.23 -3.63
N LEU A 200 -11.99 -9.29 -4.40
CA LEU A 200 -10.64 -9.71 -4.81
C LEU A 200 -10.03 -8.73 -5.83
N ILE A 201 -10.83 -8.23 -6.77
CA ILE A 201 -10.42 -7.20 -7.73
C ILE A 201 -10.00 -5.92 -6.99
N ARG A 202 -10.79 -5.49 -6.01
CA ARG A 202 -10.47 -4.31 -5.21
C ARG A 202 -9.18 -4.48 -4.41
N PHE A 203 -9.02 -5.65 -3.78
CA PHE A 203 -7.78 -5.96 -3.08
C PHE A 203 -6.57 -5.87 -4.03
N GLU A 204 -6.69 -6.42 -5.24
CA GLU A 204 -5.66 -6.33 -6.28
C GLU A 204 -5.34 -4.88 -6.66
N ASP A 205 -6.37 -4.06 -6.89
CA ASP A 205 -6.22 -2.65 -7.23
C ASP A 205 -5.49 -1.88 -6.12
N ASN A 206 -5.90 -2.08 -4.87
CA ASN A 206 -5.23 -1.45 -3.73
C ASN A 206 -3.81 -1.99 -3.52
N LEU A 207 -3.56 -3.27 -3.75
CA LEU A 207 -2.22 -3.84 -3.68
C LEU A 207 -1.28 -3.19 -4.72
N ARG A 208 -1.78 -2.99 -5.94
CA ARG A 208 -1.08 -2.24 -7.00
C ARG A 208 -0.85 -0.78 -6.62
N LEU A 209 -1.88 -0.10 -6.12
CA LEU A 209 -1.79 1.31 -5.74
C LEU A 209 -0.79 1.51 -4.60
N PHE A 210 -0.74 0.60 -3.63
CA PHE A 210 0.25 0.60 -2.58
C PHE A 210 1.67 0.45 -3.14
N ALA A 211 1.89 -0.54 -4.01
CA ALA A 211 3.19 -0.77 -4.67
C ALA A 211 3.66 0.44 -5.48
N LEU A 212 2.74 1.12 -6.17
CA LEU A 212 3.00 2.31 -6.98
C LEU A 212 3.02 3.60 -6.16
N ASN A 213 2.83 3.52 -4.83
CA ASN A 213 2.73 4.69 -3.95
C ASN A 213 1.67 5.68 -4.44
N LYS A 214 0.48 5.18 -4.78
CA LYS A 214 -0.69 5.95 -5.19
C LYS A 214 -1.76 5.93 -4.08
N GLN A 215 -2.74 6.81 -4.17
CA GLN A 215 -3.85 6.85 -3.21
C GLN A 215 -4.66 5.55 -3.26
N PRO A 216 -5.14 5.05 -2.10
CA PRO A 216 -5.99 3.86 -2.06
C PRO A 216 -7.40 4.16 -2.55
N ILE A 217 -8.09 3.12 -2.99
CA ILE A 217 -9.54 3.11 -3.08
C ILE A 217 -10.07 2.80 -1.67
N LYS A 218 -10.67 3.79 -0.98
CA LYS A 218 -11.23 3.66 0.39
C LYS A 218 -12.61 2.99 0.38
N LEU A 219 -12.89 2.11 1.35
CA LEU A 219 -14.16 1.36 1.42
C LEU A 219 -15.35 2.32 1.48
N GLY A 220 -16.31 2.18 0.55
CA GLY A 220 -17.47 3.09 0.44
C GLY A 220 -17.22 4.38 -0.36
N GLY A 221 -15.99 4.62 -0.85
CA GLY A 221 -15.70 5.65 -1.83
C GLY A 221 -15.57 5.07 -3.24
N GLU A 222 -15.95 5.85 -4.26
CA GLU A 222 -15.45 5.65 -5.62
C GLU A 222 -13.92 5.84 -5.63
N ALA A 223 -13.24 5.29 -6.64
CA ALA A 223 -11.84 5.61 -6.90
C ALA A 223 -11.76 7.09 -7.30
N THR A 224 -11.70 7.98 -6.31
CA THR A 224 -11.51 9.39 -6.56
C THR A 224 -10.08 9.63 -7.01
N ASP A 225 -9.95 10.52 -8.00
CA ASP A 225 -8.68 11.14 -8.36
C ASP A 225 -7.91 11.56 -7.10
N PRO A 226 -6.56 11.53 -7.16
CA PRO A 226 -5.71 11.75 -5.99
C PRO A 226 -6.23 12.94 -5.18
N ALA A 227 -6.62 12.70 -3.93
CA ALA A 227 -7.26 13.69 -3.06
C ALA A 227 -6.60 15.07 -3.20
N VAL A 228 -7.19 15.93 -4.02
CA VAL A 228 -6.72 17.29 -4.21
C VAL A 228 -7.05 17.98 -2.89
N ILE A 229 -6.04 18.41 -2.12
CA ILE A 229 -6.34 19.22 -0.95
C ILE A 229 -6.81 20.57 -1.49
N SER A 230 -8.11 20.80 -1.49
CA SER A 230 -8.69 22.07 -1.87
C SER A 230 -9.18 22.77 -0.60
N PRO A 231 -8.81 24.04 -0.36
CA PRO A 231 -9.43 24.80 0.71
C PRO A 231 -10.94 24.95 0.44
N PRO A 232 -11.78 25.05 1.48
CA PRO A 232 -13.19 25.38 1.32
C PRO A 232 -13.36 26.66 0.50
N ILE A 233 -14.42 26.74 -0.32
CA ILE A 233 -14.68 27.90 -1.19
C ILE A 233 -14.61 29.20 -0.37
N GLY A 234 -13.74 30.12 -0.80
CA GLY A 234 -13.54 31.42 -0.16
C GLY A 234 -12.56 31.44 1.02
N GLN A 235 -11.89 30.33 1.34
CA GLN A 235 -10.86 30.26 2.38
C GLN A 235 -9.47 30.09 1.76
N THR A 236 -8.45 30.67 2.41
CA THR A 236 -7.05 30.41 2.08
C THR A 236 -6.64 29.05 2.62
N PHE A 237 -5.71 28.38 1.93
CA PHE A 237 -5.11 27.15 2.44
C PHE A 237 -4.47 27.41 3.82
N LYS A 238 -4.76 26.54 4.79
CA LYS A 238 -4.15 26.62 6.12
C LYS A 238 -2.88 25.77 6.13
N ASP A 239 -1.75 26.44 6.31
CA ASP A 239 -0.45 25.77 6.43
C ASP A 239 -0.42 24.78 7.59
N GLN A 240 0.33 23.70 7.38
CA GLN A 240 0.61 22.69 8.40
C GLN A 240 2.03 22.88 8.97
N ASN A 241 2.37 22.12 10.00
CA ASN A 241 3.66 22.08 10.63
C ASN A 241 4.67 21.36 9.73
N TYR A 242 5.18 22.09 8.73
CA TYR A 242 6.12 21.55 7.76
C TYR A 242 7.44 21.10 8.37
N ARG A 243 7.86 21.69 9.50
CA ARG A 243 9.01 21.18 10.25
C ARG A 243 8.78 19.74 10.68
N LYS A 244 7.64 19.46 11.33
CA LYS A 244 7.32 18.10 11.80
C LYS A 244 7.03 17.13 10.65
N LEU A 245 6.40 17.59 9.57
CA LEU A 245 6.22 16.78 8.36
C LEU A 245 7.56 16.35 7.75
N ILE A 246 8.48 17.30 7.55
CA ILE A 246 9.79 17.04 6.98
C ILE A 246 10.61 16.15 7.93
N GLU A 247 10.57 16.42 9.24
CA GLU A 247 11.20 15.57 10.26
C GLU A 247 10.76 14.10 10.12
N ASP A 248 9.44 13.84 10.09
CA ASP A 248 8.93 12.48 9.97
C ASP A 248 9.32 11.84 8.63
N LEU A 249 9.28 12.60 7.52
CA LEU A 249 9.64 12.12 6.19
C LEU A 249 11.13 11.76 6.08
N VAL A 250 12.00 12.62 6.60
CA VAL A 250 13.45 12.40 6.60
C VAL A 250 13.78 11.23 7.54
N LEU A 251 13.19 11.17 8.73
CA LEU A 251 13.37 10.05 9.65
C LEU A 251 12.96 8.72 9.02
N ASP A 252 11.89 8.70 8.22
CA ASP A 252 11.47 7.49 7.52
C ASP A 252 12.38 7.11 6.35
N ASP A 253 12.72 8.07 5.47
CA ASP A 253 13.59 7.81 4.32
C ASP A 253 15.01 7.39 4.76
N THR A 254 15.52 8.00 5.83
CA THR A 254 16.88 7.75 6.33
C THR A 254 17.09 6.36 6.91
N LYS A 255 16.03 5.60 7.19
CA LYS A 255 16.14 4.15 7.48
C LYS A 255 16.87 3.40 6.35
N ARG A 256 16.87 3.95 5.13
CA ARG A 256 17.52 3.39 3.94
C ARG A 256 18.97 3.85 3.73
N TRP A 257 19.47 4.84 4.49
CA TRP A 257 20.74 5.54 4.23
C TRP A 257 22.04 4.75 4.46
N GLY A 258 21.98 3.45 4.72
CA GLY A 258 23.16 2.68 5.09
C GLY A 258 23.42 2.73 6.60
N ALA A 259 24.44 2.01 7.07
CA ALA A 259 24.95 2.14 8.44
C ALA A 259 25.92 3.35 8.61
N PHE A 260 26.29 3.98 7.50
CA PHE A 260 27.37 4.99 7.43
C PHE A 260 26.87 6.43 7.47
N ALA A 261 25.55 6.63 7.41
CA ALA A 261 24.90 7.92 7.53
C ALA A 261 23.61 7.77 8.33
N ARG A 262 23.48 8.53 9.41
CA ARG A 262 22.33 8.49 10.32
C ARG A 262 21.77 9.88 10.51
N PHE A 263 20.48 10.04 10.25
CA PHE A 263 19.78 11.28 10.56
C PHE A 263 19.67 11.51 12.08
N ILE A 264 19.81 12.77 12.51
CA ILE A 264 19.64 13.15 13.92
C ILE A 264 18.19 13.59 14.11
N ASP A 265 17.41 12.78 14.81
CA ASP A 265 16.02 13.09 15.17
C ASP A 265 15.93 14.41 15.97
N GLY A 266 14.94 15.22 15.64
CA GLY A 266 14.73 16.58 16.14
C GLY A 266 15.64 17.64 15.53
N SER A 267 16.45 17.31 14.51
CA SER A 267 17.40 18.27 13.93
C SER A 267 16.82 19.14 12.81
N VAL A 268 15.61 18.84 12.31
CA VAL A 268 14.97 19.73 11.33
C VAL A 268 14.59 21.03 12.01
N THR A 269 15.20 22.13 11.56
CA THR A 269 14.90 23.46 12.07
C THR A 269 13.82 24.14 11.22
N THR A 270 13.80 25.46 11.11
CA THR A 270 12.72 26.21 10.47
C THR A 270 12.50 25.76 9.02
N ALA A 271 11.30 25.25 8.74
CA ALA A 271 10.87 24.96 7.38
C ALA A 271 10.40 26.25 6.69
N SER A 272 10.80 26.45 5.44
CA SER A 272 10.45 27.62 4.63
C SER A 272 9.77 27.18 3.34
N ILE A 273 8.64 27.80 3.03
CA ILE A 273 7.90 27.57 1.79
C ILE A 273 8.56 28.42 0.70
N GLY A 274 8.94 27.80 -0.40
CA GLY A 274 9.59 28.48 -1.52
C GLY A 274 8.63 28.91 -2.62
N GLU A 275 7.54 28.17 -2.81
CA GLU A 275 6.61 28.38 -3.91
C GLU A 275 5.21 27.92 -3.50
N PHE A 276 4.19 28.62 -4.00
CA PHE A 276 2.79 28.29 -3.82
C PHE A 276 2.10 28.11 -5.17
N ASP A 277 1.06 27.29 -5.21
CA ASP A 277 0.19 27.17 -6.37
C ASP A 277 -0.93 28.21 -6.35
N GLN A 278 -1.80 28.15 -7.37
CA GLN A 278 -2.93 29.07 -7.54
C GLN A 278 -3.97 29.00 -6.40
N LEU A 279 -3.97 27.92 -5.62
CA LEU A 279 -4.87 27.72 -4.47
C LEU A 279 -4.18 28.08 -3.14
N GLY A 280 -2.97 28.64 -3.19
CA GLY A 280 -2.18 29.01 -2.01
C GLY A 280 -1.55 27.84 -1.29
N ARG A 281 -1.44 26.67 -1.94
CA ARG A 281 -0.84 25.46 -1.35
C ARG A 281 0.66 25.45 -1.63
N PRO A 282 1.50 24.93 -0.73
CA PRO A 282 2.93 24.84 -1.01
C PRO A 282 3.17 23.95 -2.23
N MET A 283 4.00 24.41 -3.17
CA MET A 283 4.58 23.58 -4.23
C MET A 283 5.96 23.08 -3.83
N ARG A 284 6.65 23.83 -2.97
CA ARG A 284 8.00 23.48 -2.51
C ARG A 284 8.26 23.99 -1.11
N VAL A 285 8.78 23.11 -0.26
CA VAL A 285 9.20 23.44 1.10
C VAL A 285 10.63 22.97 1.31
N PHE A 286 11.44 23.80 1.95
CA PHE A 286 12.82 23.49 2.29
C PHE A 286 13.00 23.49 3.80
N ALA A 287 13.83 22.59 4.30
CA ALA A 287 14.30 22.68 5.68
C ALA A 287 15.75 22.21 5.79
N PRO A 288 16.57 22.82 6.65
CA PRO A 288 17.86 22.27 7.02
C PRO A 288 17.67 21.08 7.96
N TYR A 289 18.62 20.15 7.93
CA TYR A 289 18.66 18.99 8.82
C TYR A 289 20.10 18.64 9.16
N ILE A 290 20.31 17.81 10.20
CA ILE A 290 21.64 17.32 10.57
C ILE A 290 21.68 15.80 10.43
N TRP A 291 22.77 15.30 9.89
CA TRP A 291 23.07 13.87 9.85
C TRP A 291 24.50 13.60 10.34
N GLU A 292 24.72 12.39 10.81
CA GLU A 292 25.98 11.90 11.34
C GLU A 292 26.53 10.85 10.38
N GLY A 293 27.71 11.13 9.81
CA GLY A 293 28.44 10.21 8.95
C GLY A 293 29.74 9.75 9.58
N MET A 294 30.53 8.98 8.83
CA MET A 294 31.85 8.50 9.28
C MET A 294 32.83 9.64 9.65
N MET A 295 32.65 10.82 9.05
CA MET A 295 33.48 12.01 9.27
C MET A 295 32.89 12.98 10.32
N GLY A 296 31.84 12.57 11.03
CA GLY A 296 31.15 13.38 12.04
C GLY A 296 29.83 13.99 11.55
N ARG A 297 29.36 15.02 12.26
CA ARG A 297 28.07 15.66 12.01
C ARG A 297 28.16 16.66 10.86
N THR A 298 27.21 16.57 9.95
CA THR A 298 27.11 17.42 8.76
C THR A 298 25.70 18.00 8.68
N ALA A 299 25.59 19.26 8.25
CA ALA A 299 24.33 19.90 7.95
C ALA A 299 23.98 19.67 6.48
N GLY A 300 22.74 19.26 6.22
CA GLY A 300 22.18 19.14 4.87
C GLY A 300 20.93 20.01 4.73
N ARG A 301 20.39 20.06 3.53
CA ARG A 301 19.09 20.67 3.24
C ARG A 301 18.23 19.72 2.44
N VAL A 302 17.00 19.55 2.90
CA VAL A 302 16.00 18.75 2.22
C VAL A 302 14.99 19.65 1.52
N THR A 303 14.56 19.25 0.33
CA THR A 303 13.50 19.89 -0.44
C THR A 303 12.36 18.89 -0.61
N LEU A 304 11.18 19.27 -0.13
CA LEU A 304 9.94 18.56 -0.35
C LEU A 304 9.13 19.29 -1.44
N THR A 305 8.82 18.60 -2.53
CA THR A 305 7.89 19.12 -3.55
C THR A 305 6.50 18.53 -3.36
N PHE A 306 5.53 19.27 -3.85
CA PHE A 306 4.13 18.90 -3.80
C PHE A 306 3.52 18.90 -5.20
N SER A 307 2.67 17.93 -5.48
CA SER A 307 1.76 17.92 -6.63
C SER A 307 0.34 17.86 -6.11
N ASP A 308 -0.53 18.74 -6.61
CA ASP A 308 -1.94 18.83 -6.21
C ASP A 308 -2.17 18.94 -4.69
N GLY A 309 -1.23 19.62 -4.02
CA GLY A 309 -1.24 19.81 -2.58
C GLY A 309 -0.72 18.62 -1.77
N GLN A 310 -0.24 17.54 -2.40
CA GLN A 310 0.30 16.36 -1.73
C GLN A 310 1.83 16.28 -1.83
N PRO A 311 2.55 15.89 -0.76
CA PRO A 311 3.96 15.56 -0.83
C PRO A 311 4.24 14.51 -1.91
N GLU A 312 5.12 14.85 -2.85
CA GLU A 312 5.42 14.03 -4.03
C GLU A 312 6.86 13.53 -4.03
N CYS A 313 7.81 14.42 -3.74
CA CYS A 313 9.23 14.12 -3.88
C CYS A 313 10.03 14.76 -2.75
N LEU A 314 10.86 13.97 -2.10
CA LEU A 314 11.87 14.40 -1.14
C LEU A 314 13.23 14.34 -1.83
N THR A 315 13.98 15.43 -1.83
CA THR A 315 15.33 15.50 -2.43
C THR A 315 16.30 16.10 -1.43
N TYR A 316 17.53 15.58 -1.41
CA TYR A 316 18.59 16.02 -0.51
C TYR A 316 19.60 16.85 -1.28
N SER A 317 20.18 17.88 -0.66
CA SER A 317 21.22 18.73 -1.27
C SER A 317 22.41 17.94 -1.81
N GLU A 318 22.69 16.80 -1.21
CA GLU A 318 23.76 15.87 -1.52
C GLU A 318 23.43 15.00 -2.75
N THR A 319 22.14 14.80 -3.03
CA THR A 319 21.63 13.99 -4.15
C THR A 319 20.45 14.68 -4.84
N PRO A 320 20.63 15.90 -5.37
CA PRO A 320 19.52 16.74 -5.81
C PRO A 320 18.78 16.18 -7.04
N SER A 321 19.40 15.26 -7.78
CA SER A 321 18.80 14.59 -8.93
C SER A 321 17.98 13.34 -8.57
N VAL A 322 18.01 12.90 -7.31
CA VAL A 322 17.35 11.67 -6.87
C VAL A 322 16.06 12.02 -6.16
N CYS A 323 14.93 11.57 -6.72
CA CYS A 323 13.63 11.74 -6.11
C CYS A 323 13.31 10.58 -5.16
N HIS A 324 13.26 10.87 -3.87
CA HIS A 324 12.79 9.93 -2.85
C HIS A 324 11.29 10.10 -2.68
N SER A 325 10.50 9.09 -3.02
CA SER A 325 9.04 9.23 -2.83
C SER A 325 8.70 9.21 -1.33
N PRO A 326 7.94 10.21 -0.83
CA PRO A 326 7.47 10.26 0.55
C PRO A 326 6.68 9.01 0.95
N ASN A 327 6.84 8.61 2.22
CA ASN A 327 6.08 7.51 2.82
C ASN A 327 4.58 7.83 2.82
N ARG A 328 3.75 6.97 2.26
CA ARG A 328 2.30 7.24 2.13
C ARG A 328 1.55 7.31 3.45
N ARG A 329 2.01 6.64 4.51
CA ARG A 329 1.42 6.82 5.85
C ARG A 329 1.60 8.25 6.34
N ILE A 330 2.79 8.82 6.13
CA ILE A 330 3.08 10.21 6.48
C ILE A 330 2.31 11.17 5.56
N VAL A 331 2.25 10.89 4.26
CA VAL A 331 1.45 11.69 3.32
C VAL A 331 -0.04 11.66 3.66
N ALA A 332 -0.61 10.50 3.95
CA ALA A 332 -2.01 10.37 4.32
C ALA A 332 -2.32 11.04 5.66
N ARG A 333 -1.43 10.92 6.66
CA ARG A 333 -1.53 11.71 7.89
C ARG A 333 -1.54 13.22 7.60
N TYR A 334 -0.72 13.69 6.66
CA TYR A 334 -0.73 15.08 6.21
C TYR A 334 -2.03 15.47 5.51
N LEU A 335 -2.57 14.61 4.63
CA LEU A 335 -3.85 14.85 3.96
C LEU A 335 -5.02 14.92 4.94
N GLU A 336 -4.93 14.18 6.04
CA GLU A 336 -5.92 14.16 7.14
C GLU A 336 -5.70 15.29 8.16
N GLY A 337 -4.76 16.22 7.92
CA GLY A 337 -4.49 17.36 8.79
C GLY A 337 -3.70 17.01 10.05
N GLY A 338 -3.09 15.82 10.11
CA GLY A 338 -2.34 15.32 11.27
C GLY A 338 -1.02 16.06 11.57
N TYR A 339 -0.72 17.12 10.83
CA TYR A 339 0.35 18.09 11.09
C TYR A 339 -0.20 19.51 11.30
N SER A 340 -1.47 19.71 11.66
CA SER A 340 -1.99 21.04 11.99
C SER A 340 -1.14 21.75 13.06
N GLN A 341 -0.96 23.06 12.90
CA GLN A 341 -0.28 23.95 13.88
C GLN A 341 -0.99 23.98 15.22
#